data_AF-A0A920RMH9-F1
#
_entry.id   AF-A0A920RMH9-F1
#
_cell.length_a   1.000
_cell.length_b   1.000
_cell.length_c   1.000
_cell.angle_alpha   90.00
_cell.angle_beta   90.00
_cell.angle_gamma   90.00
#
_symmetry.space_group_name_H-M   'P 1'
#
loop_
_entity.id
_entity.type
_entity.pdbx_description
1 polymer ?
#
loop_
_entity_poly.entity_id
_entity_poly.type
_entity_poly.pdbx_seq_one_letter_code
_entity_poly.pdbx_strand_id
1 'polypeptide(L)' 'MVDGVLLVVRPGTNRRRMVLRAAESITAIDADLLGVVINNVDSDTGSDYDGYGYEYGGEDEPASSPHRLAA' A
#
# COMPACT_ATOMS: atom_id res chain seq x y z
N MET A 1 2.33 -24.49 18.35
CA MET A 1 2.33 -23.15 18.97
C MET A 1 3.15 -22.22 18.10
N VAL A 2 2.81 -20.94 18.08
CA VAL A 2 3.58 -19.89 17.41
C VAL A 2 4.09 -18.93 18.46
N ASP A 3 5.29 -18.38 18.27
CA ASP A 3 5.90 -17.43 19.21
C ASP A 3 5.36 -16.00 19.06
N GLY A 4 4.55 -15.75 18.03
CA GLY A 4 3.87 -14.48 17.81
C GLY A 4 3.18 -14.39 16.46
N VAL A 5 2.31 -13.40 16.32
CA VAL A 5 1.47 -13.17 15.14
C VAL A 5 1.62 -11.71 14.69
N LEU A 6 1.71 -11.52 13.37
CA LEU A 6 1.68 -10.21 12.73
C LEU A 6 0.44 -10.11 11.83
N LEU A 7 -0.44 -9.15 12.11
CA LEU A 7 -1.71 -9.01 11.38
C LEU A 7 -1.55 -8.06 10.19
N VAL A 8 -1.70 -8.56 8.96
CA VAL A 8 -1.63 -7.73 7.75
C VAL A 8 -3.02 -7.21 7.40
N VAL A 9 -3.15 -5.89 7.20
CA VAL A 9 -4.41 -5.21 6.91
C VAL A 9 -4.26 -4.35 5.67
N ARG A 10 -5.21 -4.46 4.75
CA ARG A 10 -5.34 -3.56 3.61
C ARG A 10 -6.44 -2.52 3.87
N PRO A 11 -6.08 -1.23 4.06
CA PRO A 11 -7.05 -0.15 4.14
C PRO A 11 -7.97 -0.12 2.91
N GLY A 12 -9.22 0.32 3.09
CA GLY A 12 -10.23 0.34 2.02
C GLY A 12 -10.86 -1.02 1.69
N THR A 13 -10.10 -2.12 1.75
CA THR A 13 -10.64 -3.48 1.54
C THR A 13 -11.12 -4.11 2.85
N ASN A 14 -10.31 -4.05 3.90
CA ASN A 14 -10.66 -4.65 5.18
C ASN A 14 -11.44 -3.65 6.05
N ARG A 15 -12.70 -3.96 6.34
CA ARG A 15 -13.53 -3.16 7.26
C ARG A 15 -12.95 -3.22 8.68
N ARG A 16 -12.91 -2.08 9.36
CA ARG A 16 -12.39 -1.94 10.74
C ARG A 16 -12.90 -3.02 11.70
N ARG A 17 -14.20 -3.32 11.66
CA ARG A 17 -14.82 -4.36 12.50
C ARG A 17 -14.26 -5.76 12.25
N MET A 18 -13.89 -6.09 11.02
CA MET A 18 -13.30 -7.39 10.70
C MET A 18 -11.88 -7.50 11.25
N VAL A 19 -11.09 -6.44 11.13
CA VAL A 19 -9.73 -6.36 11.68
C VAL A 19 -9.75 -6.50 13.20
N LEU A 20 -10.67 -5.81 13.88
CA LEU A 20 -10.84 -5.92 15.34
C LEU A 20 -11.22 -7.34 15.76
N ARG A 21 -12.16 -7.98 15.06
CA ARG A 21 -12.51 -9.38 15.34
C ARG A 21 -11.36 -10.35 15.11
N ALA A 22 -10.52 -10.11 14.12
CA ALA A 22 -9.34 -10.93 13.88
C ALA A 22 -8.34 -10.78 15.05
N ALA A 23 -8.09 -9.54 15.51
CA ALA A 23 -7.25 -9.28 16.67
C ALA A 23 -7.80 -9.96 17.94
N GLU A 24 -9.11 -9.83 18.20
CA GLU A 24 -9.79 -10.51 19.32
C GLU A 24 -9.61 -12.04 19.23
N SER A 25 -9.76 -12.61 18.03
CA SER A 25 -9.63 -14.06 17.81
C SER A 25 -8.20 -14.56 18.06
N ILE A 26 -7.18 -13.77 17.69
CA ILE A 26 -5.77 -14.09 17.94
C ILE A 26 -5.50 -14.05 19.45
N THR A 27 -5.99 -13.03 20.16
CA THR A 27 -5.84 -12.95 21.61
C THR A 27 -6.64 -14.01 22.36
N ALA A 28 -7.77 -14.48 21.81
CA ALA A 28 -8.60 -15.50 22.43
C ALA A 28 -7.95 -16.90 22.44
N ILE A 29 -6.98 -17.14 21.55
CA ILE A 29 -6.19 -18.38 21.52
C ILE A 29 -4.85 -18.25 22.25
N ASP A 30 -4.70 -17.20 23.08
CA ASP A 30 -3.52 -16.91 23.89
C ASP A 30 -2.22 -16.76 23.05
N ALA A 31 -2.38 -16.27 21.82
CA ALA A 31 -1.26 -15.95 20.94
C ALA A 31 -0.86 -14.48 21.06
N ASP A 32 0.44 -14.22 21.09
CA ASP A 32 0.99 -12.87 21.14
C ASP A 32 0.84 -12.15 19.80
N LEU A 33 -0.09 -11.19 19.72
CA LEU A 33 -0.20 -10.28 18.59
C LEU A 33 0.91 -9.23 18.68
N LEU A 34 2.01 -9.46 17.97
CA LEU A 34 3.21 -8.61 17.99
C LEU A 34 2.96 -7.24 17.35
N GLY A 35 2.01 -7.15 16.41
CA GLY A 35 1.67 -5.90 15.76
C GLY A 35 0.82 -6.06 14.50
N VAL A 36 0.66 -4.94 13.80
CA VAL A 36 -0.15 -4.85 12.58
C VAL A 36 0.71 -4.24 11.46
N VAL A 37 0.65 -4.83 10.28
CA VAL A 37 1.22 -4.28 9.05
C VAL A 37 0.11 -3.72 8.20
N ILE A 38 0.17 -2.43 7.90
CA ILE A 38 -0.73 -1.82 6.94
C ILE A 38 -0.12 -2.00 5.55
N ASN A 39 -0.74 -2.84 4.73
CA ASN A 39 -0.30 -3.14 3.38
C ASN A 39 -1.15 -2.38 2.36
N ASN A 40 -0.55 -1.98 1.23
CA ASN A 40 -1.21 -1.17 0.19
C ASN A 40 -1.78 0.13 0.78
N VAL A 41 -0.93 0.88 1.47
CA VAL A 41 -1.21 2.27 1.82
C VAL A 41 -1.03 3.09 0.55
N ASP A 42 -2.03 3.90 0.20
CA ASP A 42 -1.90 4.85 -0.91
C ASP A 42 -0.92 5.96 -0.49
N SER A 43 0.01 6.31 -1.39
CA SER A 43 1.09 7.29 -1.15
C SER A 43 0.57 8.70 -0.83
N ASP A 44 -0.69 8.99 -1.15
CA ASP A 44 -1.34 10.27 -0.85
C ASP A 44 -1.46 10.60 0.66
N THR A 45 -1.16 9.64 1.55
CA THR A 45 -1.30 9.83 3.01
C THR A 45 -0.03 10.31 3.72
N GLY A 46 1.13 10.42 3.05
CA GLY A 46 2.33 10.87 3.74
C GLY A 46 3.54 11.10 2.85
N SER A 47 3.78 12.38 2.55
CA SER A 47 4.92 12.95 1.81
C SER A 47 6.34 12.59 2.32
N ASP A 48 6.51 11.67 3.27
CA ASP A 48 7.79 11.46 3.98
C ASP A 48 8.35 10.03 3.89
N TYR A 49 7.68 9.08 3.21
CA TYR A 49 8.14 7.68 3.12
C TYR A 49 8.23 7.11 1.69
N ASP A 50 8.20 7.95 0.66
CA ASP A 50 8.32 7.52 -0.75
C ASP A 50 9.80 7.42 -1.22
N GLY A 51 10.67 6.91 -0.34
CA GLY A 51 12.12 6.89 -0.55
C GLY A 51 12.68 5.64 -1.22
N TYR A 52 11.97 4.98 -2.14
CA TYR A 52 12.56 3.95 -3.03
C TYR A 52 11.91 4.01 -4.43
N GLY A 53 12.07 5.15 -5.10
CA GLY A 53 11.73 5.33 -6.51
C GLY A 53 12.93 5.01 -7.41
N TYR A 54 12.79 4.02 -8.29
CA TYR A 54 13.63 3.87 -9.47
C TYR A 54 13.03 4.77 -10.55
N GLU A 55 13.65 5.92 -10.78
CA GLU A 55 13.25 6.91 -11.78
C GLU A 55 13.62 6.39 -13.18
N TYR A 56 12.61 6.11 -14.01
CA TYR A 56 12.81 5.99 -15.45
C TYR A 56 12.73 7.38 -16.07
N GLY A 57 13.80 7.74 -16.78
CA GLY A 57 14.08 9.06 -17.31
C GLY A 57 12.90 9.70 -18.03
N GLY A 58 12.60 10.94 -17.61
CA GLY A 58 11.65 11.80 -18.27
C GLY A 58 12.23 12.41 -19.54
N GLU A 59 11.39 12.52 -20.56
CA GLU A 59 11.50 13.54 -21.60
C GLU A 59 10.08 14.03 -21.89
N ASP A 60 9.70 15.11 -21.20
CA ASP A 60 8.69 16.05 -21.65
C ASP A 60 9.17 16.69 -22.96
N GLU A 61 8.48 16.43 -24.08
CA GLU A 61 8.59 17.29 -25.27
C GLU A 61 7.20 17.79 -25.72
N PRO A 62 7.05 19.10 -25.97
CA PRO A 62 5.76 19.78 -26.03
C PRO A 62 5.06 19.63 -27.38
N ALA A 63 3.74 19.64 -27.33
CA ALA A 63 2.87 19.72 -28.50
C ALA A 63 3.13 21.00 -29.32
N SER A 64 3.73 20.87 -30.50
CA SER A 64 3.45 21.74 -31.68
C SER A 64 4.21 21.28 -32.93
N SER A 65 3.51 20.76 -33.95
CA SER A 65 3.45 21.35 -35.30
C SER A 65 2.91 20.37 -36.38
N PRO A 66 2.19 20.87 -37.39
CA PRO A 66 1.46 20.09 -38.38
C PRO A 66 2.26 19.88 -39.67
N HIS A 67 2.37 18.64 -40.16
CA HIS A 67 2.63 18.37 -41.59
C HIS A 67 2.21 16.95 -41.96
N ARG A 68 1.03 16.78 -42.57
CA ARG A 68 0.67 15.53 -43.25
C ARG A 68 0.02 15.85 -44.58
N LEU A 69 0.84 15.85 -45.63
CA LEU A 69 0.42 15.66 -47.04
C LEU A 69 1.67 15.44 -47.89
N ALA A 70 1.94 14.17 -48.22
CA ALA A 70 2.52 13.70 -49.48
C ALA A 70 2.73 12.17 -49.39
N ALA A 71 1.77 11.42 -49.92
CA ALA A 71 1.97 10.17 -50.66
C ALA A 71 0.68 9.86 -51.41
#